data_AF-A0A256JQB1-F1
#
_entry.id   AF-A0A256JQB1-F1
#
_cell.length_a   1.000
_cell.length_b   1.000
_cell.length_c   1.000
_cell.angle_alpha   90.00
_cell.angle_beta   90.00
_cell.angle_gamma   90.00
#
_symmetry.space_group_name_H-M   'P 1'
#
loop_
_entity.id
_entity.type
_entity.pdbx_description
1 polymer ?
#
loop_
_entity_poly.entity_id
_entity_poly.type
_entity_poly.pdbx_seq_one_letter_code
_entity_poly.pdbx_strand_id
1 'polypeptide(L)'
;MFIEALIQLFGPKLSVLALLLVGFAVEKHYVSRVTVFTNTIALNVHILSLEQRPSLLVSYGNLGLVFGICGFVAYAINWKTDILYNLPAYSLYSSLPVALVILVGPKGWLPILILASVVSLGGGYVLENEFGVDITHWGPRSGQVNRFIETAKMKYQDIHGVHEVDLALGEFER
;
A
#
# COMPACT_ATOMS: atom_id res chain seq x y z
N MET A 1 4.94 -23.95 25.95
CA MET A 1 4.30 -22.95 26.83
C MET A 1 4.30 -21.52 26.27
N PHE A 2 5.41 -20.77 26.23
CA PHE A 2 5.36 -19.35 25.81
C PHE A 2 4.99 -19.17 24.32
N ILE A 3 5.58 -19.99 23.43
CA ILE A 3 5.28 -19.98 21.99
C ILE A 3 3.82 -20.38 21.72
N GLU A 4 3.30 -21.39 22.41
CA GLU A 4 1.90 -21.81 22.28
C GLU A 4 0.92 -20.75 22.79
N ALA A 5 1.24 -20.06 23.89
CA ALA A 5 0.45 -18.94 24.38
C ALA A 5 0.46 -17.76 23.39
N LEU A 6 1.61 -17.49 22.76
CA LEU A 6 1.72 -16.51 21.67
C LEU A 6 0.87 -16.92 20.46
N ILE A 7 0.92 -18.19 20.05
CA ILE A 7 0.13 -18.69 18.91
C ILE A 7 -1.38 -18.68 19.23
N GLN A 8 -1.79 -18.98 20.46
CA GLN A 8 -3.20 -18.89 20.85
C GLN A 8 -3.69 -17.44 20.91
N LEU A 9 -2.85 -16.52 21.40
CA LEU A 9 -3.22 -15.12 21.55
C LEU A 9 -3.19 -14.35 20.21
N PHE A 10 -2.17 -14.62 19.40
CA PHE A 10 -1.91 -13.88 18.16
C PHE A 10 -2.22 -14.66 16.90
N GLY A 11 -2.17 -16.00 16.89
CA GLY A 11 -2.42 -16.83 15.73
C GLY A 11 -3.76 -16.54 15.04
N PRO A 12 -4.89 -16.42 15.77
CA PRO A 12 -6.18 -16.06 15.16
C PRO A 12 -6.22 -14.64 14.57
N LYS A 13 -5.34 -13.75 15.03
CA LYS A 13 -5.28 -12.33 14.65
C LYS A 13 -4.00 -11.97 13.89
N LEU A 14 -3.25 -12.99 13.46
CA LEU A 14 -1.90 -12.80 12.91
C LEU A 14 -1.97 -12.10 11.56
N SER A 15 -3.02 -12.39 10.78
CA SER A 15 -3.35 -11.67 9.54
C SER A 15 -3.63 -10.19 9.78
N VAL A 16 -4.41 -9.85 10.81
CA VAL A 16 -4.71 -8.46 11.20
C VAL A 16 -3.45 -7.73 11.66
N LEU A 17 -2.62 -8.38 12.47
CA LEU A 17 -1.36 -7.80 12.93
C LEU A 17 -0.34 -7.64 11.79
N ALA A 18 -0.27 -8.60 10.85
CA ALA A 18 0.55 -8.47 9.67
C ALA A 18 0.08 -7.29 8.80
N LEU A 19 -1.23 -7.16 8.58
CA LEU A 19 -1.80 -6.01 7.87
C LEU A 19 -1.50 -4.69 8.57
N LEU A 20 -1.65 -4.60 9.89
CA LEU A 20 -1.39 -3.35 10.61
C LEU A 20 0.10 -3.04 10.69
N LEU A 21 0.97 -4.00 11.03
CA LEU A 21 2.40 -3.72 11.24
C LEU A 21 3.16 -3.62 9.92
N VAL A 22 3.01 -4.60 9.03
CA VAL A 22 3.69 -4.61 7.73
C VAL A 22 3.04 -3.60 6.80
N GLY A 23 1.70 -3.55 6.78
CA GLY A 23 0.98 -2.56 5.99
C GLY A 23 1.34 -1.14 6.41
N PHE A 24 1.30 -0.80 7.70
CA PHE A 24 1.73 0.53 8.15
C PHE A 24 3.22 0.81 7.86
N ALA A 25 4.11 -0.17 8.03
CA ALA A 25 5.53 0.00 7.72
C ALA A 25 5.77 0.28 6.22
N VAL A 26 5.04 -0.40 5.34
CA VAL A 26 5.11 -0.21 3.88
C VAL A 26 4.38 1.07 3.46
N GLU A 27 3.29 1.44 4.15
CA GLU A 27 2.47 2.61 3.90
C GLU A 27 3.04 3.91 4.48
N LYS A 28 4.09 3.84 5.32
CA LYS A 28 4.66 4.95 6.11
C LYS A 28 4.99 6.21 5.29
N HIS A 29 5.24 6.05 3.99
CA HIS A 29 5.49 7.17 3.09
C HIS A 29 4.53 7.21 1.89
N TYR A 30 3.79 6.14 1.61
CA TYR A 30 2.90 6.04 0.46
C TYR A 30 2.02 4.79 0.51
N VAL A 31 0.71 4.90 0.24
CA VAL A 31 -0.13 3.71 0.00
C VAL A 31 0.15 3.19 -1.40
N SER A 32 1.07 2.23 -1.48
CA SER A 32 1.43 1.59 -2.74
C SER A 32 0.22 0.85 -3.32
N ARG A 33 0.07 0.94 -4.65
CA ARG A 33 -0.89 0.14 -5.41
C ARG A 33 -0.76 -1.37 -5.13
N VAL A 34 0.46 -1.82 -4.82
CA VAL A 34 0.75 -3.20 -4.42
C VAL A 34 0.15 -3.50 -3.04
N THR A 35 0.18 -2.55 -2.11
CA THR A 35 -0.41 -2.73 -0.77
C THR A 35 -1.93 -2.87 -0.84
N VAL A 36 -2.60 -2.07 -1.66
CA VAL A 36 -4.04 -2.18 -1.91
C VAL A 36 -4.39 -3.58 -2.45
N PHE A 37 -3.58 -4.10 -3.38
CA PHE A 37 -3.74 -5.45 -3.90
C PHE A 37 -3.58 -6.52 -2.82
N THR A 38 -2.52 -6.45 -2.00
CA THR A 38 -2.30 -7.43 -0.93
C THR A 38 -3.40 -7.39 0.13
N ASN A 39 -3.87 -6.19 0.48
CA ASN A 39 -4.95 -6.02 1.47
C ASN A 39 -6.26 -6.61 0.96
N THR A 40 -6.60 -6.37 -0.31
CA THR A 40 -7.83 -6.88 -0.91
C THR A 40 -7.79 -8.39 -1.11
N ILE A 41 -6.62 -8.99 -1.36
CA ILE A 41 -6.44 -10.44 -1.28
C ILE A 41 -6.72 -10.93 0.14
N ALA A 42 -6.08 -10.34 1.16
CA ALA A 42 -6.26 -10.76 2.54
C ALA A 42 -7.72 -10.69 2.99
N LEU A 43 -8.42 -9.61 2.60
CA LEU A 43 -9.85 -9.44 2.83
C LEU A 43 -10.67 -10.57 2.20
N ASN A 44 -10.41 -10.93 0.95
CA ASN A 44 -11.18 -11.96 0.26
C ASN A 44 -10.89 -13.36 0.80
N VAL A 45 -9.64 -13.66 1.13
CA VAL A 45 -9.27 -14.90 1.83
C VAL A 45 -10.02 -14.99 3.17
N HIS A 46 -10.10 -13.89 3.91
CA HIS A 46 -10.88 -13.85 5.16
C HIS A 46 -12.37 -14.07 4.90
N ILE A 47 -12.97 -13.38 3.93
CA ILE A 47 -14.40 -13.54 3.59
C ILE A 47 -14.73 -14.99 3.20
N LEU A 48 -13.83 -15.67 2.47
CA LEU A 48 -13.99 -17.08 2.11
C LEU A 48 -13.94 -18.02 3.32
N SER A 49 -13.27 -17.62 4.41
CA SER A 49 -13.20 -18.40 5.67
C SER A 49 -14.43 -18.21 6.58
N LEU A 50 -15.32 -17.26 6.28
CA LEU A 50 -16.50 -16.98 7.10
C LEU A 50 -17.62 -18.01 6.84
N GLU A 51 -18.22 -18.51 7.92
CA GLU A 51 -19.43 -19.35 7.85
C GLU A 51 -20.62 -18.59 7.26
N GLN A 52 -20.80 -17.34 7.66
CA GLN A 52 -21.81 -16.43 7.14
C GLN A 52 -21.15 -15.37 6.27
N ARG A 53 -21.56 -15.30 5.01
CA ARG A 53 -21.03 -14.36 4.01
C ARG A 53 -22.12 -13.37 3.60
N PRO A 54 -22.24 -12.23 4.31
CA PRO A 54 -23.21 -11.20 3.96
C PRO A 54 -22.95 -10.71 2.53
N SER A 55 -23.98 -10.62 1.69
CA SER A 55 -23.82 -10.24 0.28
C SER A 55 -23.10 -8.90 0.11
N LEU A 56 -23.38 -7.91 0.96
CA LEU A 56 -22.73 -6.60 0.88
C LEU A 56 -21.23 -6.67 1.20
N LEU A 57 -20.83 -7.49 2.18
CA LEU A 57 -19.41 -7.68 2.52
C LEU A 57 -18.67 -8.39 1.38
N VAL A 58 -19.32 -9.37 0.73
CA VAL A 58 -18.79 -10.05 -0.46
C VAL A 58 -18.63 -9.06 -1.62
N SER A 59 -19.63 -8.22 -1.88
CA SER A 59 -19.54 -7.17 -2.92
C SER A 59 -18.41 -6.19 -2.64
N TYR A 60 -18.24 -5.76 -1.38
CA TYR A 60 -17.12 -4.94 -0.96
C TYR A 60 -15.77 -5.63 -1.22
N GLY A 61 -15.62 -6.91 -0.83
CA GLY A 61 -14.42 -7.70 -1.12
C GLY A 61 -14.12 -7.81 -2.61
N ASN A 62 -15.13 -8.12 -3.43
CA ASN A 62 -14.98 -8.26 -4.89
C ASN A 62 -14.60 -6.95 -5.57
N LEU A 63 -15.23 -5.83 -5.18
CA LEU A 63 -14.84 -4.50 -5.66
C LEU A 63 -13.38 -4.22 -5.27
N GLY A 64 -13.00 -4.54 -4.04
CA GLY A 64 -11.62 -4.47 -3.59
C GLY A 64 -10.65 -5.22 -4.51
N LEU A 65 -10.95 -6.46 -4.89
CA LEU A 65 -10.09 -7.21 -5.82
C LEU A 65 -9.95 -6.54 -7.18
N VAL A 66 -11.05 -5.98 -7.73
CA VAL A 66 -10.98 -5.24 -8.99
C VAL A 66 -10.05 -4.04 -8.85
N PHE A 67 -10.19 -3.26 -7.78
CA PHE A 67 -9.28 -2.15 -7.48
C PHE A 67 -7.85 -2.63 -7.31
N GLY A 68 -7.62 -3.69 -6.54
CA GLY A 68 -6.29 -4.27 -6.31
C GLY A 68 -5.62 -4.71 -7.62
N ILE A 69 -6.34 -5.42 -8.49
CA ILE A 69 -5.82 -5.86 -9.79
C ILE A 69 -5.51 -4.66 -10.68
N CYS A 70 -6.43 -3.70 -10.80
CA CYS A 70 -6.21 -2.47 -11.57
C CYS A 70 -4.98 -1.71 -11.07
N GLY A 71 -4.83 -1.57 -9.75
CA GLY A 71 -3.66 -0.97 -9.13
C GLY A 71 -2.36 -1.72 -9.41
N PHE A 72 -2.38 -3.04 -9.28
CA PHE A 72 -1.22 -3.89 -9.52
C PHE A 72 -0.78 -3.84 -10.99
N VAL A 73 -1.72 -3.89 -11.93
CA VAL A 73 -1.44 -3.74 -13.37
C VAL A 73 -0.86 -2.35 -13.64
N ALA A 74 -1.49 -1.30 -13.13
CA ALA A 74 -0.99 0.07 -13.27
C ALA A 74 0.42 0.24 -12.67
N TYR A 75 0.73 -0.44 -11.57
CA TYR A 75 2.07 -0.51 -11.03
C TYR A 75 3.04 -1.22 -11.97
N ALA A 76 2.70 -2.41 -12.48
CA ALA A 76 3.55 -3.23 -13.33
C ALA A 76 3.95 -2.51 -14.64
N ILE A 77 3.04 -1.71 -15.21
CA ILE A 77 3.28 -0.97 -16.46
C ILE A 77 3.68 0.49 -16.23
N ASN A 78 3.95 0.91 -14.98
CA ASN A 78 4.27 2.29 -14.60
C ASN A 78 3.22 3.35 -15.05
N TRP A 79 1.95 2.98 -15.04
CA TRP A 79 0.84 3.87 -15.39
C TRP A 79 0.50 4.82 -14.22
N LYS A 80 0.24 6.09 -14.54
CA LYS A 80 -0.21 7.10 -13.56
C LYS A 80 -1.71 6.98 -13.28
N THR A 81 -2.07 6.68 -12.04
CA THR A 81 -3.47 6.56 -11.61
C THR A 81 -4.04 7.91 -11.20
N ASP A 82 -5.32 8.13 -11.51
CA ASP A 82 -6.02 9.38 -11.20
C ASP A 82 -6.82 9.28 -9.89
N ILE A 83 -7.29 10.42 -9.38
CA ILE A 83 -7.98 10.57 -8.09
C ILE A 83 -9.19 9.63 -7.93
N LEU A 84 -9.88 9.31 -9.03
CA LEU A 84 -11.01 8.38 -9.05
C LEU A 84 -10.63 6.96 -8.62
N TYR A 85 -9.39 6.54 -8.89
CA TYR A 85 -8.85 5.28 -8.37
C TYR A 85 -8.28 5.48 -6.96
N ASN A 86 -7.50 6.55 -6.81
CA ASN A 86 -6.64 6.73 -5.65
C ASN A 86 -7.42 6.97 -4.34
N LEU A 87 -8.43 7.85 -4.38
CA LEU A 87 -9.23 8.21 -3.21
C LEU A 87 -9.95 6.99 -2.60
N PRO A 88 -10.72 6.19 -3.37
CA PRO A 88 -11.35 4.98 -2.81
C PRO A 88 -10.33 3.90 -2.44
N ALA A 89 -9.25 3.73 -3.21
CA ALA A 89 -8.20 2.77 -2.87
C ALA A 89 -7.56 3.08 -1.51
N TYR A 90 -7.32 4.36 -1.21
CA TYR A 90 -6.77 4.80 0.07
C TYR A 90 -7.79 4.74 1.20
N SER A 91 -8.95 5.36 1.02
CA SER A 91 -9.94 5.48 2.10
C SER A 91 -10.57 4.14 2.48
N LEU A 92 -10.80 3.24 1.52
CA LEU A 92 -11.51 1.99 1.76
C LEU A 92 -10.58 0.78 1.86
N TYR A 93 -9.47 0.77 1.11
CA TYR A 93 -8.64 -0.43 0.94
C TYR A 93 -7.19 -0.29 1.44
N SER A 94 -6.86 0.80 2.13
CA SER A 94 -5.61 0.89 2.90
C SER A 94 -5.60 -0.12 4.05
N SER A 95 -4.43 -0.32 4.65
CA SER A 95 -4.24 -1.38 5.63
C SER A 95 -5.11 -1.22 6.87
N LEU A 96 -5.35 0.01 7.33
CA LEU A 96 -6.16 0.28 8.52
C LEU A 96 -7.65 -0.09 8.33
N PRO A 97 -8.38 0.42 7.32
CA PRO A 97 -9.75 0.01 7.03
C PRO A 97 -9.90 -1.50 6.84
N VAL A 98 -9.01 -2.12 6.04
CA VAL A 98 -9.11 -3.55 5.75
C VAL A 98 -8.84 -4.40 6.99
N ALA A 99 -7.81 -4.07 7.77
CA ALA A 99 -7.50 -4.78 9.01
C ALA A 99 -8.65 -4.69 10.02
N LEU A 100 -9.27 -3.52 10.17
CA LEU A 100 -10.39 -3.32 11.08
C LEU A 100 -11.66 -4.07 10.61
N VAL A 101 -11.94 -4.12 9.31
CA VAL A 101 -13.02 -4.93 8.76
C VAL A 101 -12.81 -6.41 9.05
N ILE A 102 -11.60 -6.93 8.83
CA ILE A 102 -11.24 -8.32 9.13
C ILE A 102 -11.36 -8.60 10.63
N LEU A 103 -10.93 -7.66 11.47
CA LEU A 103 -10.94 -7.81 12.93
C LEU A 103 -12.36 -7.85 13.50
N VAL A 104 -13.26 -7.00 13.02
CA VAL A 104 -14.66 -6.92 13.49
C VAL A 104 -15.52 -8.04 12.93
N GLY A 105 -15.20 -8.51 11.71
CA GLY A 105 -15.95 -9.57 11.05
C GLY A 105 -17.35 -9.14 10.58
N PRO A 106 -18.19 -10.09 10.15
CA PRO A 106 -19.36 -9.82 9.32
C PRO A 106 -20.51 -9.04 9.99
N LYS A 107 -20.56 -8.98 11.32
CA LYS A 107 -21.70 -8.36 12.05
C LYS A 107 -21.58 -6.83 12.21
N GLY A 108 -20.37 -6.28 12.09
CA GLY A 108 -20.10 -4.85 12.36
C GLY A 108 -19.19 -4.18 11.34
N TRP A 109 -18.94 -4.82 10.19
CA TRP A 109 -17.94 -4.39 9.22
C TRP A 109 -18.23 -3.01 8.60
N LEU A 110 -19.49 -2.64 8.39
CA LEU A 110 -19.83 -1.41 7.67
C LEU A 110 -19.61 -0.15 8.52
N PRO A 111 -20.10 -0.07 9.78
CA PRO A 111 -19.77 1.06 10.65
C PRO A 111 -18.26 1.20 10.90
N ILE A 112 -17.54 0.09 11.08
CA ILE A 112 -16.09 0.15 11.30
C ILE A 112 -15.34 0.60 10.05
N LEU A 113 -15.78 0.17 8.86
CA LEU A 113 -15.22 0.64 7.59
C LEU A 113 -15.35 2.16 7.48
N ILE A 114 -16.55 2.71 7.72
CA ILE A 114 -16.78 4.16 7.67
C ILE A 114 -15.86 4.90 8.65
N LEU A 115 -15.80 4.44 9.91
CA LEU A 115 -14.95 5.04 10.92
C LEU A 115 -13.47 5.00 10.50
N ALA A 116 -13.00 3.83 10.04
CA ALA A 116 -11.62 3.64 9.62
C ALA A 116 -11.27 4.50 8.40
N SER A 117 -12.17 4.62 7.43
CA SER A 117 -11.99 5.47 6.26
C SER A 117 -11.86 6.94 6.63
N VAL A 118 -12.68 7.43 7.56
CA VAL A 118 -12.60 8.81 8.08
C VAL A 118 -11.27 9.02 8.81
N VAL A 119 -10.85 8.06 9.64
CA VAL A 119 -9.57 8.11 10.35
C VAL A 119 -8.39 8.11 9.36
N SER A 120 -8.41 7.25 8.34
CA SER A 120 -7.37 7.23 7.31
C SER A 120 -7.29 8.56 6.57
N LEU A 121 -8.42 9.11 6.12
CA LEU A 121 -8.46 10.40 5.42
C LEU A 121 -7.99 11.57 6.31
N GLY A 122 -8.47 11.62 7.55
CA GLY A 122 -8.07 12.64 8.52
C GLY A 122 -6.58 12.54 8.89
N GLY A 123 -6.09 11.32 9.11
CA GLY A 123 -4.67 11.06 9.35
C GLY A 123 -3.80 11.49 8.17
N GLY A 124 -4.23 11.18 6.95
CA GLY A 124 -3.57 11.64 5.72
C GLY A 124 -3.47 13.17 5.64
N TYR A 125 -4.58 13.87 5.90
CA TYR A 125 -4.62 15.34 5.88
C TYR A 125 -3.71 15.98 6.94
N VAL A 126 -3.71 15.46 8.16
CA VAL A 126 -2.88 15.97 9.26
C VAL A 126 -1.40 15.75 8.95
N LEU A 127 -1.03 14.57 8.46
CA LEU A 127 0.36 14.26 8.11
C LEU A 127 0.88 15.10 6.93
N GLU A 128 0.02 15.41 5.95
CA GLU A 128 0.37 16.27 4.82
C GLU A 128 0.60 17.72 5.27
N ASN A 129 -0.30 18.27 6.10
CA ASN A 129 -0.20 19.64 6.59
C ASN A 129 0.87 19.87 7.66
N GLU A 130 1.03 18.96 8.61
CA GLU A 130 1.95 19.16 9.74
C GLU A 130 3.38 18.68 9.45
N PHE A 131 3.54 17.62 8.66
CA PHE A 131 4.84 16.97 8.45
C PHE A 131 5.35 17.07 7.02
N GLY A 132 4.59 17.68 6.11
CA GLY A 132 4.97 17.81 4.69
C GLY A 132 5.14 16.46 3.99
N VAL A 133 4.55 15.39 4.54
CA VAL A 133 4.59 14.06 3.94
C VAL A 133 3.45 14.00 2.93
N ASP A 134 3.80 14.11 1.65
CA ASP A 134 2.84 13.99 0.55
C ASP A 134 2.34 12.53 0.43
N ILE A 135 1.30 12.21 1.21
CA ILE A 135 0.59 10.93 1.27
C ILE A 135 -0.34 10.77 0.06
N THR A 136 -0.65 11.87 -0.63
CA THR A 136 -1.47 11.90 -1.84
C THR A 136 -0.63 11.79 -3.12
N HIS A 137 0.67 11.45 -3.04
CA HIS A 137 1.53 11.34 -4.21
C HIS A 137 1.25 10.10 -5.08
N TRP A 138 0.34 10.18 -6.05
CA TRP A 138 -0.08 8.98 -6.78
C TRP A 138 0.82 8.53 -7.94
N GLY A 139 1.78 7.63 -7.69
CA GLY A 139 2.74 7.21 -8.72
C GLY A 139 4.03 6.63 -8.15
N PRO A 140 4.90 6.02 -8.98
CA PRO A 140 6.28 5.87 -8.57
C PRO A 140 6.85 7.28 -8.36
N ARG A 141 7.31 7.61 -7.14
CA ARG A 141 8.23 8.75 -7.01
C ARG A 141 9.46 8.37 -7.82
N SER A 142 9.77 9.13 -8.87
CA SER A 142 11.16 9.28 -9.24
C SER A 142 11.84 9.84 -8.01
N GLY A 143 12.47 8.99 -7.20
CA GLY A 143 13.43 9.48 -6.21
C GLY A 143 14.36 10.41 -6.96
N GLN A 144 14.69 11.56 -6.38
CA GLN A 144 15.75 12.41 -6.93
C GLN A 144 17.03 11.56 -6.92
N VAL A 145 17.28 10.87 -8.02
CA VAL A 145 18.65 10.57 -8.39
C VAL A 145 19.20 11.95 -8.72
N ASN A 146 20.01 12.51 -7.82
CA ASN A 146 20.77 13.72 -8.10
C ASN A 146 21.76 13.39 -9.24
N ARG A 147 21.27 13.42 -10.48
CA ARG A 147 22.08 13.33 -11.68
C ARG A 147 22.52 14.74 -12.01
N PHE A 148 23.67 15.12 -11.48
CA PHE A 148 24.39 16.29 -11.98
C PHE A 148 25.04 15.87 -13.30
N ILE A 149 24.40 16.20 -14.43
CA ILE A 149 25.05 16.12 -15.73
C ILE A 149 25.76 17.46 -15.95
N GLU A 150 27.02 17.54 -15.53
CA GLU A 150 27.93 18.59 -15.98
C GLU A 150 28.68 18.08 -17.22
N THR A 151 28.04 18.30 -18.37
CA THR A 151 28.60 18.46 -19.74
C THR A 151 29.56 17.44 -20.36
N ALA A 152 30.05 16.42 -19.67
CA ALA A 152 30.73 15.26 -20.29
C ALA A 152 30.90 14.06 -19.34
N LYS A 153 30.74 14.26 -18.03
CA LYS A 153 30.93 13.19 -17.04
C LYS A 153 29.70 13.04 -16.17
N MET A 154 29.24 11.81 -16.01
CA MET A 154 28.16 11.45 -15.10
C MET A 154 28.77 10.89 -13.82
N LYS A 155 28.55 11.59 -12.70
CA LYS A 155 28.82 11.03 -11.37
C LYS A 155 27.55 10.41 -10.84
N TYR A 156 27.63 9.15 -10.43
CA TYR A 156 26.56 8.49 -9.70
C TYR A 156 27.11 7.81 -8.45
N GLN A 157 26.29 7.77 -7.42
CA GLN A 157 26.65 7.19 -6.13
C GLN A 157 25.76 5.97 -5.90
N ASP A 158 26.38 4.83 -5.61
CA ASP A 158 25.69 3.59 -5.25
C ASP A 158 26.26 3.03 -3.93
N ILE A 159 25.79 1.83 -3.57
CA ILE A 159 26.17 1.13 -2.31
C ILE A 159 27.65 0.74 -2.24
N HIS A 160 28.41 0.85 -3.33
CA HIS A 160 29.81 0.47 -3.43
C HIS A 160 30.75 1.67 -3.53
N GLY A 161 30.22 2.89 -3.67
CA GLY A 161 30.99 4.12 -3.62
C GLY A 161 30.50 5.19 -4.60
N VAL A 162 31.35 6.18 -4.85
CA VAL A 162 31.10 7.23 -5.84
C VAL A 162 31.83 6.86 -7.12
N HIS A 163 31.09 6.74 -8.22
CA HIS A 163 31.60 6.37 -9.54
C HIS A 163 31.46 7.53 -10.52
N GLU A 164 32.45 7.71 -11.38
CA GLU A 164 32.48 8.75 -12.41
C GLU A 164 32.62 8.09 -13.79
N VAL A 165 31.66 8.35 -14.68
CA VAL A 165 31.61 7.77 -16.04
C VAL A 165 31.70 8.91 -17.05
N ASP A 166 32.65 8.80 -17.98
CA ASP A 166 32.81 9.74 -19.09
C ASP A 166 31.85 9.37 -20.23
N LEU A 167 30.87 10.23 -20.50
CA LEU A 167 29.79 9.97 -21.47
C LEU A 167 30.27 10.07 -22.93
N ALA A 168 31.48 10.57 -23.16
CA ALA A 168 32.06 10.72 -24.49
C ALA A 168 32.56 9.40 -25.12
N LEU A 169 32.71 8.33 -24.34
CA LEU A 169 33.35 7.07 -24.77
C LEU A 169 32.40 5.86 -24.93
N GLY A 170 31.09 6.06 -24.81
CA GLY A 170 30.12 4.96 -24.85
C GLY A 170 29.25 4.97 -26.11
N GLU A 171 29.74 4.43 -27.23
CA GLU A 171 28.86 3.88 -28.26
C GLU A 171 28.02 2.77 -27.60
N PHE A 172 26.74 3.04 -27.38
CA PHE A 172 25.78 2.00 -27.05
C PHE A 172 25.39 1.33 -28.37
N GLU A 173 26.01 0.19 -28.70
CA GLU A 173 25.41 -0.74 -29.67
C GLU A 173 24.02 -1.14 -29.15
N ARG A 174 23.04 -1.08 -30.06
CA ARG A 174 21.61 -1.26 -29.79
C ARG A 174 21.25 -2.64 -29.27
#